data_AF-A0A2N0V864-F1
#
_entry.id   AF-A0A2N0V864-F1
#
_cell.length_a   1.000
_cell.length_b   1.000
_cell.length_c   1.000
_cell.angle_alpha   90.00
_cell.angle_beta   90.00
_cell.angle_gamma   90.00
#
_symmetry.space_group_name_H-M   'P 1'
#
loop_
_entity.id
_entity.type
_entity.pdbx_description
1 polymer ?
#
loop_
_entity_poly.entity_id
_entity_poly.type
_entity_poly.pdbx_seq_one_letter_code
_entity_poly.pdbx_strand_id
1 'polypeptide(L)'
;MRKPQLFDARRLGSHVVLWLSLSAQSLAAPSDDPDILARRGQQHPVATGPATAPTLTLNKPAGGWTSGLQITVAGSCSDPTADPIVVNINGVRYYVRNANGSFSRAFPAAKGKNTVIAECANSAGVAKASTTVDAVIASIGLKVVLTSDSDGVYTDLHIYEPDNSHVYWADTNSNSGGIFFLNQNGDNFDQPGYGPYLYVHPAPPLGVFRIDTNYWPGGAVQHTLANLDIILDEGLPTESRRRVQKPLARPGETKTLAYVVIQDNRQPAKIYVPGQDAERDMPIEVKEYIKHEPKREGEAEDSAEELGYLPPQDAEALRQVVTDVALLQARKLSPLWEPKQRDCAGLVRFAYRTALEPRDAARTAKLGVPAKLMLPALSELARKAVPDYPQIWQTGFNNGQARYGHFADAETLIGYNFRLKSRDLAAAQSGDLLVYQKPLVNDEPYHLMLFAGGHPQNLVVYHNGAQGAEAQVRVVSVAELLQSPDPVWVPRAENPYFLGVYEWNRLAPQNA
;
A
#
# COMPACT_ATOMS: atom_id res chain seq x y z
N MET A 1 52.32 67.06 41.45
CA MET A 1 51.28 66.96 42.51
C MET A 1 50.00 66.46 41.84
N ARG A 2 49.64 65.17 41.96
CA ARG A 2 48.57 64.57 42.82
C ARG A 2 47.32 65.48 42.95
N LYS A 3 46.05 65.09 42.74
CA LYS A 3 45.23 63.89 42.41
C LYS A 3 43.75 64.45 42.27
N PRO A 4 42.64 63.68 42.19
CA PRO A 4 42.11 62.63 41.26
C PRO A 4 40.74 63.05 40.61
N GLN A 5 40.25 62.47 39.50
CA GLN A 5 39.24 61.37 39.36
C GLN A 5 38.09 61.36 40.42
N LEU A 6 36.81 61.07 40.17
CA LEU A 6 36.05 60.30 39.16
C LEU A 6 34.53 60.53 39.46
N PHE A 7 33.64 60.61 38.47
CA PHE A 7 32.32 59.94 38.43
C PHE A 7 31.61 60.29 37.11
N ASP A 8 31.59 59.32 36.21
CA ASP A 8 30.95 59.36 34.90
C ASP A 8 29.50 58.85 35.05
N ALA A 9 28.53 59.67 34.65
CA ALA A 9 27.10 59.35 34.69
C ALA A 9 26.57 59.26 33.26
N ARG A 10 26.83 58.13 32.58
CA ARG A 10 26.12 57.78 31.35
C ARG A 10 24.84 57.04 31.69
N ARG A 11 23.71 57.68 31.39
CA ARG A 11 22.39 57.06 31.24
C ARG A 11 22.51 55.89 30.27
N LEU A 12 22.44 54.65 30.77
CA LEU A 12 22.04 53.51 29.94
C LEU A 12 20.52 53.46 29.91
N GLY A 13 19.96 53.70 28.72
CA GLY A 13 18.57 53.34 28.41
C GLY A 13 18.44 51.82 28.45
N SER A 14 17.49 51.35 29.24
CA SER A 14 17.15 49.95 29.40
C SER A 14 16.56 49.39 28.10
N HIS A 15 17.39 48.81 27.24
CA HIS A 15 16.93 47.86 26.24
C HIS A 15 17.06 46.45 26.83
N VAL A 16 15.97 46.01 27.46
CA VAL A 16 15.78 44.60 27.77
C VAL A 16 15.64 43.88 26.42
N VAL A 17 16.73 43.26 25.97
CA VAL A 17 16.66 42.28 24.89
C VAL A 17 15.95 41.07 25.48
N LEU A 18 14.65 40.98 25.20
CA LEU A 18 13.85 39.78 25.42
C LEU A 18 14.49 38.69 24.57
N TRP A 19 15.27 37.81 25.18
CA TRP A 19 15.62 36.54 24.57
C TRP A 19 14.29 35.80 24.40
N LEU A 20 13.76 35.81 23.18
CA LEU A 20 12.78 34.83 22.74
C LEU A 20 13.42 33.47 22.96
N SER A 21 13.01 32.81 24.04
CA SER A 21 13.13 31.37 24.19
C SER A 21 12.60 30.76 22.90
N LEU A 22 13.49 30.19 22.08
CA LEU A 22 13.09 29.29 21.02
C LEU A 22 12.21 28.22 21.68
N SER A 23 10.92 28.27 21.37
CA SER A 23 9.98 27.21 21.65
C SER A 23 10.63 25.90 21.20
N ALA A 24 10.76 24.92 22.10
CA ALA A 24 11.05 23.57 21.70
C ALA A 24 10.02 23.20 20.61
N GLN A 25 10.47 23.05 19.36
CA GLN A 25 9.63 22.53 18.29
C GLN A 25 9.09 21.20 18.81
N SER A 26 7.78 21.12 19.05
CA SER A 26 7.17 19.89 19.52
C SER A 26 7.45 18.82 18.47
N LEU A 27 8.12 17.73 18.87
CA LEU A 27 8.41 16.54 18.06
C LEU A 27 7.13 15.74 17.70
N ALA A 28 5.99 16.43 17.60
CA ALA A 28 4.66 15.89 17.60
C ALA A 28 3.69 16.83 16.86
N ALA A 29 3.71 16.80 15.52
CA ALA A 29 2.60 17.37 14.75
C ALA A 29 1.29 16.65 15.13
N PRO A 30 0.16 17.35 15.31
CA PRO A 30 -1.09 16.72 15.69
C PRO A 30 -1.74 16.03 14.47
N SER A 31 -2.68 15.10 14.71
CA SER A 31 -3.33 14.33 13.64
C SER A 31 -4.20 15.19 12.70
N ASP A 32 -4.54 16.41 13.11
CA ASP A 32 -5.32 17.41 12.38
C ASP A 32 -4.44 18.46 11.66
N ASP A 33 -3.12 18.23 11.58
CA ASP A 33 -2.21 19.12 10.86
C ASP A 33 -2.59 19.23 9.37
N PRO A 34 -2.65 20.43 8.76
CA PRO A 34 -3.06 20.62 7.37
C PRO A 34 -2.24 19.82 6.35
N ASP A 35 -0.94 19.64 6.58
CA ASP A 35 -0.07 18.84 5.72
C ASP A 35 -0.35 17.33 5.89
N ILE A 36 -0.81 16.90 7.07
CA ILE A 36 -1.29 15.53 7.31
C ILE A 36 -2.65 15.30 6.66
N LEU A 37 -3.60 16.22 6.82
CA LEU A 37 -4.93 16.14 6.19
C LEU A 37 -4.84 16.16 4.65
N ALA A 38 -3.92 16.93 4.08
CA ALA A 38 -3.68 16.96 2.64
C ALA A 38 -3.10 15.64 2.08
N ARG A 39 -2.49 14.82 2.96
CA ARG A 39 -1.85 13.54 2.63
C ARG A 39 -2.62 12.31 3.11
N ARG A 40 -3.73 12.49 3.83
CA ARG A 40 -4.69 11.41 4.11
C ARG A 40 -5.44 11.13 2.82
N GLY A 41 -5.60 9.86 2.45
CA GLY A 41 -6.27 9.49 1.19
C GLY A 41 -7.56 10.29 1.03
N GLN A 42 -7.68 11.06 -0.05
CA GLN A 42 -8.89 11.84 -0.34
C GLN A 42 -10.03 10.87 -0.65
N GLN A 43 -10.62 10.29 0.39
CA GLN A 43 -11.95 9.78 0.31
C GLN A 43 -12.83 11.01 0.14
N HIS A 44 -13.32 11.19 -1.08
CA HIS A 44 -14.48 12.01 -1.32
C HIS A 44 -15.49 11.62 -0.24
N PRO A 45 -15.96 12.57 0.59
CA PRO A 45 -17.13 12.32 1.42
C PRO A 45 -18.16 11.70 0.50
N VAL A 46 -18.82 10.63 0.94
CA VAL A 46 -20.05 10.18 0.30
C VAL A 46 -20.98 11.38 0.40
N ALA A 47 -20.98 12.21 -0.63
CA ALA A 47 -21.94 13.29 -0.78
C ALA A 47 -23.30 12.63 -0.59
N THR A 48 -24.23 13.32 0.05
CA THR A 48 -25.64 12.91 0.08
C THR A 48 -26.07 12.71 -1.37
N GLY A 49 -25.97 11.47 -1.85
CA GLY A 49 -26.04 11.21 -3.27
C GLY A 49 -27.45 11.49 -3.79
N PRO A 50 -27.61 11.63 -5.10
CA PRO A 50 -28.91 11.92 -5.69
C PRO A 50 -29.98 10.94 -5.18
N ALA A 51 -31.18 11.43 -4.90
CA ALA A 51 -32.29 10.61 -4.40
C ALA A 51 -32.82 9.60 -5.43
N THR A 52 -32.34 9.67 -6.68
CA THR A 52 -32.77 8.85 -7.81
C THR A 52 -31.60 8.05 -8.38
N ALA A 53 -31.85 6.78 -8.67
CA ALA A 53 -30.92 5.94 -9.41
C ALA A 53 -30.58 6.58 -10.77
N PRO A 54 -29.34 6.43 -11.27
CA PRO A 54 -28.95 7.01 -12.53
C PRO A 54 -29.67 6.33 -13.70
N THR A 55 -29.55 6.92 -14.89
CA THR A 55 -29.84 6.29 -16.17
C THR A 55 -28.56 6.24 -16.99
N LEU A 56 -28.41 5.19 -17.80
CA LEU A 56 -27.21 4.92 -18.58
C LEU A 56 -27.60 4.65 -20.03
N THR A 57 -26.96 5.33 -20.96
CA THR A 57 -27.03 5.01 -22.39
C THR A 57 -25.69 4.51 -22.88
N LEU A 58 -25.70 3.53 -23.79
CA LEU A 58 -24.50 2.97 -24.41
C LEU A 58 -24.61 3.16 -25.93
N ASN A 59 -23.86 4.10 -26.48
CA ASN A 59 -23.88 4.45 -27.90
C ASN A 59 -22.88 3.63 -28.72
N LYS A 60 -21.76 3.21 -28.10
CA LYS A 60 -20.76 2.34 -28.73
C LYS A 60 -20.44 1.14 -27.83
N PRO A 61 -20.22 -0.05 -28.43
CA PRO A 61 -20.33 -0.31 -29.86
C PRO A 61 -21.79 -0.34 -30.34
N ALA A 62 -22.02 0.09 -31.59
CA ALA A 62 -23.36 0.11 -32.21
C ALA A 62 -23.93 -1.29 -32.52
N GLY A 63 -23.19 -2.34 -32.14
CA GLY A 63 -23.45 -3.72 -32.53
C GLY A 63 -22.90 -4.07 -33.92
N GLY A 64 -23.25 -5.24 -34.42
CA GLY A 64 -22.79 -5.75 -35.72
C GLY A 64 -21.39 -6.37 -35.62
N TRP A 65 -20.51 -6.03 -36.55
CA TRP A 65 -19.15 -6.58 -36.62
C TRP A 65 -18.06 -5.51 -36.68
N THR A 66 -16.84 -5.87 -36.30
CA THR A 66 -15.63 -5.04 -36.41
C THR A 66 -14.45 -5.88 -36.87
N SER A 67 -13.48 -5.28 -37.57
CA SER A 67 -12.15 -5.87 -37.83
C SER A 67 -11.04 -5.21 -37.02
N GLY A 68 -11.39 -4.23 -36.17
CA GLY A 68 -10.44 -3.57 -35.28
C GLY A 68 -10.02 -4.48 -34.12
N LEU A 69 -8.74 -4.40 -33.74
CA LEU A 69 -8.22 -5.06 -32.54
C LEU A 69 -8.77 -4.46 -31.24
N GLN A 70 -9.43 -3.31 -31.32
CA GLN A 70 -10.10 -2.65 -30.21
C GLN A 70 -11.56 -2.30 -30.54
N ILE A 71 -12.39 -2.33 -29.50
CA ILE A 71 -13.78 -1.88 -29.48
C ILE A 71 -13.89 -0.64 -28.60
N THR A 72 -14.40 0.45 -29.16
CA THR A 72 -14.75 1.64 -28.37
C THR A 72 -16.05 1.38 -27.62
N VAL A 73 -16.00 1.58 -26.30
CA VAL A 73 -17.15 1.57 -25.40
C VAL A 73 -17.41 3.02 -25.00
N ALA A 74 -18.58 3.55 -25.38
CA ALA A 74 -18.91 4.96 -25.14
C ALA A 74 -20.40 5.16 -24.91
N GLY A 75 -20.73 6.11 -24.05
CA GLY A 75 -22.10 6.36 -23.63
C GLY A 75 -22.24 7.57 -22.70
N SER A 76 -23.40 7.71 -22.08
CA SER A 76 -23.66 8.75 -21.08
C SER A 76 -24.34 8.20 -19.82
N CYS A 77 -23.97 8.74 -18.67
CA CYS A 77 -24.66 8.54 -17.40
C CYS A 77 -25.33 9.84 -16.94
N SER A 78 -26.58 9.78 -16.49
CA SER A 78 -27.31 10.97 -16.02
C SER A 78 -26.79 11.54 -14.71
N ASP A 79 -26.02 10.78 -13.93
CA ASP A 79 -25.31 11.27 -12.76
C ASP A 79 -23.86 11.61 -13.15
N PRO A 80 -23.49 12.91 -13.25
CA PRO A 80 -22.15 13.31 -13.63
C PRO A 80 -21.11 13.07 -12.54
N THR A 81 -21.53 12.73 -11.31
CA THR A 81 -20.65 12.46 -10.17
C THR A 81 -20.40 10.97 -9.94
N ALA A 82 -21.16 10.10 -10.62
CA ALA A 82 -20.99 8.65 -10.57
C ALA A 82 -19.73 8.22 -11.36
N ASP A 83 -18.57 8.32 -10.72
CA ASP A 83 -17.27 7.89 -11.22
C ASP A 83 -16.70 6.78 -10.31
N PRO A 84 -16.16 5.68 -10.85
CA PRO A 84 -16.03 5.34 -12.27
C PRO A 84 -17.29 4.68 -12.88
N ILE A 85 -17.37 4.69 -14.21
CA ILE A 85 -18.23 3.77 -14.97
C ILE A 85 -17.55 2.41 -15.02
N VAL A 86 -18.26 1.37 -14.58
CA VAL A 86 -17.78 0.00 -14.65
C VAL A 86 -18.12 -0.58 -16.02
N VAL A 87 -17.12 -1.08 -16.73
CA VAL A 87 -17.29 -1.75 -18.03
C VAL A 87 -16.85 -3.20 -17.91
N ASN A 88 -17.73 -4.14 -18.23
CA ASN A 88 -17.40 -5.57 -18.32
C ASN A 88 -17.38 -5.99 -19.80
N ILE A 89 -16.26 -6.56 -20.24
CA ILE A 89 -16.13 -7.14 -21.59
C ILE A 89 -15.73 -8.60 -21.42
N ASN A 90 -16.60 -9.52 -21.84
CA ASN A 90 -16.38 -10.96 -21.77
C ASN A 90 -15.95 -11.46 -20.37
N GLY A 91 -16.44 -10.83 -19.30
CA GLY A 91 -16.11 -11.20 -17.91
C GLY A 91 -14.92 -10.43 -17.30
N VAL A 92 -14.17 -9.68 -18.09
CA VAL A 92 -13.09 -8.80 -17.61
C VAL A 92 -13.67 -7.46 -17.21
N ARG A 93 -13.36 -6.99 -16.00
CA ARG A 93 -13.86 -5.73 -15.46
C ARG A 93 -12.85 -4.61 -15.71
N TYR A 94 -13.34 -3.50 -16.22
CA TYR A 94 -12.60 -2.28 -16.49
C TYR A 94 -13.30 -1.10 -15.82
N TYR A 95 -12.56 -0.02 -15.61
CA TYR A 95 -13.07 1.23 -15.06
C TYR A 95 -12.81 2.35 -16.05
N VAL A 96 -13.84 3.14 -16.35
CA VAL A 96 -13.78 4.28 -17.27
C VAL A 96 -14.21 5.53 -16.53
N ARG A 97 -13.49 6.63 -16.77
CA ARG A 97 -13.86 7.91 -16.18
C ARG A 97 -15.18 8.43 -16.72
N ASN A 98 -16.02 8.88 -15.81
CA ASN A 98 -17.20 9.67 -16.08
C ASN A 98 -16.80 11.15 -16.17
N ALA A 99 -16.56 11.62 -17.39
CA ALA A 99 -16.26 13.02 -17.67
C ALA A 99 -17.57 13.82 -17.75
N ASN A 100 -18.11 14.20 -16.59
CA ASN A 100 -19.31 15.04 -16.46
C ASN A 100 -20.54 14.45 -17.18
N GLY A 101 -20.82 13.17 -16.93
CA GLY A 101 -21.96 12.44 -17.49
C GLY A 101 -21.66 11.74 -18.82
N SER A 102 -20.46 11.84 -19.36
CA SER A 102 -20.04 11.16 -20.60
C SER A 102 -18.83 10.26 -20.34
N PHE A 103 -18.78 9.11 -21.01
CA PHE A 103 -17.63 8.21 -20.95
C PHE A 103 -17.32 7.64 -22.33
N SER A 104 -16.04 7.44 -22.63
CA SER A 104 -15.60 6.83 -23.89
C SER A 104 -14.20 6.26 -23.73
N ARG A 105 -14.02 4.99 -24.05
CA ARG A 105 -12.70 4.35 -24.04
C ARG A 105 -12.63 3.15 -24.98
N ALA A 106 -11.46 2.91 -25.58
CA ALA A 106 -11.21 1.74 -26.41
C ALA A 106 -10.61 0.59 -25.59
N PHE A 107 -11.09 -0.63 -25.83
CA PHE A 107 -10.64 -1.85 -25.16
C PHE A 107 -10.37 -2.95 -26.19
N PRO A 108 -9.52 -3.94 -25.92
CA PRO A 108 -9.26 -5.01 -26.88
C PRO A 108 -10.50 -5.81 -27.19
N ALA A 109 -10.66 -6.10 -28.47
CA ALA A 109 -11.58 -7.11 -28.91
C ALA A 109 -11.01 -8.52 -28.62
N ALA A 110 -11.91 -9.47 -28.43
CA ALA A 110 -11.66 -10.90 -28.55
C ALA A 110 -12.16 -11.37 -29.92
N LYS A 111 -11.57 -12.42 -30.48
CA LYS A 111 -12.09 -13.03 -31.71
C LYS A 111 -13.52 -13.51 -31.51
N GLY A 112 -14.41 -13.21 -32.45
CA GLY A 112 -15.82 -13.57 -32.38
C GLY A 112 -16.63 -12.63 -31.49
N LYS A 113 -17.61 -13.17 -30.78
CA LYS A 113 -18.59 -12.37 -30.05
C LYS A 113 -17.99 -11.70 -28.81
N ASN A 114 -18.10 -10.38 -28.74
CA ASN A 114 -17.77 -9.58 -27.57
C ASN A 114 -19.05 -9.07 -26.93
N THR A 115 -19.27 -9.40 -25.66
CA THR A 115 -20.38 -8.86 -24.86
C THR A 115 -19.86 -7.74 -23.98
N VAL A 116 -20.40 -6.54 -24.18
CA VAL A 116 -20.07 -5.33 -23.43
C VAL A 116 -21.23 -4.99 -22.53
N ILE A 117 -20.96 -4.82 -21.23
CA ILE A 117 -21.92 -4.36 -20.23
C ILE A 117 -21.30 -3.14 -19.54
N ALA A 118 -21.99 -2.01 -19.56
CA ALA A 118 -21.61 -0.83 -18.80
C ALA A 118 -22.56 -0.64 -17.61
N GLU A 119 -22.03 -0.21 -16.47
CA GLU A 119 -22.78 0.06 -15.25
C GLU A 119 -22.42 1.44 -14.70
N CYS A 120 -23.43 2.24 -14.36
CA CYS A 120 -23.28 3.50 -13.64
C CYS A 120 -24.02 3.38 -12.30
N ALA A 121 -23.36 3.71 -11.20
CA ALA A 121 -23.86 3.48 -9.86
C ALA A 121 -23.75 4.75 -9.01
N ASN A 122 -24.77 5.01 -8.20
CA ASN A 122 -24.74 6.00 -7.12
C ASN A 122 -25.42 5.41 -5.86
N SER A 123 -25.60 6.22 -4.81
CA SER A 123 -26.21 5.76 -3.56
C SER A 123 -27.66 5.29 -3.69
N ALA A 124 -28.38 5.69 -4.75
CA ALA A 124 -29.78 5.34 -4.96
C ALA A 124 -29.97 4.11 -5.87
N GLY A 125 -28.93 3.65 -6.59
CA GLY A 125 -29.00 2.42 -7.38
C GLY A 125 -27.97 2.32 -8.50
N VAL A 126 -28.14 1.29 -9.35
CA VAL A 126 -27.26 0.98 -10.48
C VAL A 126 -28.06 0.93 -11.77
N ALA A 127 -27.64 1.70 -12.76
CA ALA A 127 -28.10 1.59 -14.15
C ALA A 127 -27.16 0.70 -14.95
N LYS A 128 -27.71 -0.11 -15.86
CA LYS A 128 -26.93 -0.99 -16.73
C LYS A 128 -27.38 -0.88 -18.18
N ALA A 129 -26.42 -0.98 -19.09
CA ALA A 129 -26.66 -1.06 -20.52
C ALA A 129 -25.72 -2.09 -21.12
N SER A 130 -26.19 -2.85 -22.10
CA SER A 130 -25.38 -3.91 -22.72
C SER A 130 -25.55 -3.93 -24.23
N THR A 131 -24.49 -4.34 -24.92
CA THR A 131 -24.48 -4.52 -26.37
C THR A 131 -23.51 -5.65 -26.72
N THR A 132 -23.58 -6.14 -27.95
CA THR A 132 -22.68 -7.17 -28.46
C THR A 132 -22.14 -6.81 -29.82
N VAL A 133 -20.87 -7.08 -30.06
CA VAL A 133 -20.21 -6.88 -31.36
C VAL A 133 -19.33 -8.08 -31.70
N ASP A 134 -19.41 -8.56 -32.93
CA ASP A 134 -18.59 -9.66 -33.42
C ASP A 134 -17.28 -9.13 -34.02
N ALA A 135 -16.13 -9.46 -33.44
CA ALA A 135 -14.85 -9.05 -33.98
C ALA A 135 -14.25 -10.13 -34.89
N VAL A 136 -14.09 -9.79 -36.16
CA VAL A 136 -13.45 -10.61 -37.19
C VAL A 136 -11.95 -10.31 -37.18
N ILE A 137 -11.28 -10.81 -36.14
CA ILE A 137 -9.84 -10.67 -35.93
C ILE A 137 -9.18 -12.04 -35.75
N ALA A 138 -7.86 -12.08 -35.88
CA ALA A 138 -7.09 -13.25 -35.48
C ALA A 138 -7.28 -13.52 -33.98
N SER A 139 -7.17 -14.79 -33.57
CA SER A 139 -7.21 -15.14 -32.15
C SER A 139 -6.00 -14.58 -31.43
N ILE A 140 -6.18 -14.23 -30.16
CA ILE A 140 -5.12 -13.74 -29.29
C ILE A 140 -4.72 -14.89 -28.36
N GLY A 141 -3.49 -15.39 -28.49
CA GLY A 141 -3.00 -16.52 -27.71
C GLY A 141 -2.80 -16.20 -26.23
N LEU A 142 -2.35 -14.99 -25.89
CA LEU A 142 -2.22 -14.51 -24.52
C LEU A 142 -2.72 -13.06 -24.42
N LYS A 143 -3.57 -12.77 -23.43
CA LYS A 143 -4.04 -11.44 -23.07
C LYS A 143 -3.89 -11.26 -21.56
N VAL A 144 -3.28 -10.15 -21.16
CA VAL A 144 -2.99 -9.82 -19.77
C VAL A 144 -3.53 -8.41 -19.50
N VAL A 145 -4.49 -8.32 -18.59
CA VAL A 145 -5.14 -7.07 -18.21
C VAL A 145 -4.87 -6.80 -16.74
N LEU A 146 -4.22 -5.70 -16.43
CA LEU A 146 -4.01 -5.23 -15.06
C LEU A 146 -4.92 -4.03 -14.79
N THR A 147 -5.78 -4.14 -13.78
CA THR A 147 -6.60 -3.03 -13.27
C THR A 147 -6.38 -2.85 -11.76
N SER A 148 -6.74 -1.67 -11.27
CA SER A 148 -6.66 -1.29 -9.87
C SER A 148 -8.03 -0.83 -9.40
N ASP A 149 -8.35 -1.08 -8.13
CA ASP A 149 -9.63 -0.68 -7.53
C ASP A 149 -9.59 0.72 -6.90
N SER A 150 -8.43 1.36 -6.90
CA SER A 150 -8.22 2.69 -6.34
C SER A 150 -8.03 3.73 -7.44
N ASP A 151 -8.60 4.90 -7.21
CA ASP A 151 -8.27 6.11 -7.95
C ASP A 151 -6.87 6.60 -7.51
N GLY A 152 -6.14 7.34 -8.36
CA GLY A 152 -4.97 8.07 -7.89
C GLY A 152 -3.73 7.20 -7.65
N VAL A 153 -3.71 5.96 -8.12
CA VAL A 153 -2.54 5.06 -8.07
C VAL A 153 -1.97 4.80 -9.45
N TYR A 154 -0.66 4.63 -9.54
CA TYR A 154 0.02 4.06 -10.70
C TYR A 154 0.28 2.60 -10.41
N THR A 155 -0.24 1.73 -11.27
CA THR A 155 0.03 0.29 -11.24
C THR A 155 0.50 -0.13 -12.61
N ASP A 156 1.80 -0.10 -12.82
CA ASP A 156 2.39 -0.38 -14.11
C ASP A 156 2.47 -1.90 -14.34
N LEU A 157 2.18 -2.33 -15.57
CA LEU A 157 2.32 -3.72 -15.99
C LEU A 157 3.71 -3.93 -16.60
N HIS A 158 4.42 -4.93 -16.08
CA HIS A 158 5.73 -5.33 -16.57
C HIS A 158 5.65 -6.78 -17.05
N ILE A 159 5.99 -7.02 -18.31
CA ILE A 159 5.99 -8.33 -18.93
C ILE A 159 7.42 -8.69 -19.29
N TYR A 160 7.93 -9.77 -18.72
CA TYR A 160 9.18 -10.38 -19.14
C TYR A 160 8.86 -11.57 -20.03
N GLU A 161 9.29 -11.52 -21.28
CA GLU A 161 9.03 -12.52 -22.30
C GLU A 161 10.09 -13.64 -22.28
N PRO A 162 9.82 -14.81 -22.87
CA PRO A 162 10.77 -15.93 -22.90
C PRO A 162 12.12 -15.61 -23.56
N ASP A 163 12.18 -14.61 -24.43
CA ASP A 163 13.41 -14.16 -25.10
C ASP A 163 14.20 -13.12 -24.30
N ASN A 164 13.81 -12.87 -23.04
CA ASN A 164 14.31 -11.84 -22.13
C ASN A 164 13.94 -10.40 -22.49
N SER A 165 13.02 -10.18 -23.44
CA SER A 165 12.43 -8.85 -23.64
C SER A 165 11.66 -8.43 -22.39
N HIS A 166 11.82 -7.17 -21.98
CA HIS A 166 11.07 -6.57 -20.88
C HIS A 166 10.16 -5.48 -21.47
N VAL A 167 8.87 -5.77 -21.53
CA VAL A 167 7.85 -4.92 -22.14
C VAL A 167 7.01 -4.26 -21.05
N TYR A 168 7.00 -2.93 -21.04
CA TYR A 168 6.31 -2.11 -20.04
C TYR A 168 6.00 -0.72 -20.60
N TRP A 169 5.48 0.19 -19.77
CA TRP A 169 5.01 1.48 -20.23
C TRP A 169 6.10 2.35 -20.89
N ALA A 170 7.35 2.27 -20.42
CA ALA A 170 8.45 3.10 -20.96
C ALA A 170 9.16 2.44 -22.16
N ASP A 171 9.13 1.11 -22.25
CA ASP A 171 9.57 0.36 -23.43
C ASP A 171 8.49 -0.66 -23.82
N THR A 172 7.68 -0.26 -24.81
CA THR A 172 6.56 -1.08 -25.29
C THR A 172 6.97 -2.07 -26.39
N ASN A 173 8.26 -2.13 -26.74
CA ASN A 173 8.75 -2.98 -27.81
C ASN A 173 8.89 -4.45 -27.37
N SER A 174 8.13 -5.33 -27.99
CA SER A 174 8.28 -6.78 -27.87
C SER A 174 9.03 -7.33 -29.08
N ASN A 175 10.16 -8.01 -28.86
CA ASN A 175 10.88 -8.68 -29.94
C ASN A 175 10.16 -9.95 -30.40
N SER A 176 9.37 -10.57 -29.52
CA SER A 176 8.61 -11.78 -29.83
C SER A 176 7.25 -11.53 -30.48
N GLY A 177 6.83 -10.26 -30.60
CA GLY A 177 5.61 -9.84 -31.32
C GLY A 177 4.39 -9.60 -30.44
N GLY A 178 4.60 -9.42 -29.14
CA GLY A 178 3.64 -8.87 -28.20
C GLY A 178 3.29 -7.40 -28.51
N ILE A 179 2.12 -6.97 -28.05
CA ILE A 179 1.59 -5.62 -28.23
C ILE A 179 1.18 -5.11 -26.86
N PHE A 180 1.86 -4.06 -26.39
CA PHE A 180 1.52 -3.36 -25.16
C PHE A 180 0.64 -2.15 -25.48
N PHE A 181 -0.47 -2.01 -24.78
CA PHE A 181 -1.36 -0.88 -24.92
C PHE A 181 -1.23 0.03 -23.70
N LEU A 182 -0.76 1.25 -23.96
CA LEU A 182 -0.69 2.29 -22.95
C LEU A 182 -2.09 2.75 -22.53
N ASN A 183 -2.19 3.18 -21.26
CA ASN A 183 -3.38 3.76 -20.67
C ASN A 183 -3.65 5.18 -21.20
N GLN A 184 -3.88 5.32 -22.50
CA GLN A 184 -4.10 6.62 -23.15
C GLN A 184 -5.50 7.17 -22.84
N ASN A 185 -5.54 8.33 -22.18
CA ASN A 185 -6.73 9.17 -22.03
C ASN A 185 -6.47 10.52 -22.71
N GLY A 186 -6.82 10.64 -23.99
CA GLY A 186 -6.42 11.79 -24.82
C GLY A 186 -4.93 11.73 -25.15
N ASP A 187 -4.21 12.84 -24.96
CA ASP A 187 -2.78 12.96 -25.31
C ASP A 187 -1.82 12.51 -24.18
N ASN A 188 -2.35 12.17 -23.00
CA ASN A 188 -1.55 11.73 -21.85
C ASN A 188 -1.82 10.23 -21.54
N PHE A 189 -0.74 9.48 -21.36
CA PHE A 189 -0.75 8.05 -21.02
C PHE A 189 -0.29 7.76 -19.58
N ASP A 190 0.29 8.76 -18.92
CA ASP A 190 0.81 8.68 -17.55
C ASP A 190 -0.14 9.44 -16.63
N GLN A 191 -1.26 8.79 -16.31
CA GLN A 191 -2.25 9.31 -15.36
C GLN A 191 -2.56 8.26 -14.30
N PRO A 192 -2.59 8.66 -13.02
CA PRO A 192 -2.93 7.75 -11.95
C PRO A 192 -4.43 7.44 -12.00
N GLY A 193 -4.80 6.20 -11.64
CA GLY A 193 -6.17 5.75 -11.65
C GLY A 193 -6.28 4.23 -11.73
N TYR A 194 -7.43 3.76 -12.20
CA TYR A 194 -7.81 2.34 -12.17
C TYR A 194 -7.10 1.44 -13.21
N GLY A 195 -6.15 1.95 -14.00
CA GLY A 195 -5.69 1.32 -15.24
C GLY A 195 -6.77 1.35 -16.34
N PRO A 196 -6.87 0.35 -17.25
CA PRO A 196 -5.98 -0.79 -17.40
C PRO A 196 -4.63 -0.48 -18.04
N TYR A 197 -3.62 -1.23 -17.63
CA TYR A 197 -2.46 -1.54 -18.46
C TYR A 197 -2.67 -2.92 -19.05
N LEU A 198 -2.30 -3.08 -20.32
CA LEU A 198 -2.70 -4.24 -21.09
C LEU A 198 -1.57 -4.68 -22.00
N TYR A 199 -1.40 -5.99 -22.05
CA TYR A 199 -0.54 -6.66 -22.99
C TYR A 199 -1.29 -7.78 -23.71
N VAL A 200 -1.10 -7.90 -25.02
CA VAL A 200 -1.60 -9.04 -25.80
C VAL A 200 -0.47 -9.63 -26.63
N HIS A 201 -0.49 -10.94 -26.81
CA HIS A 201 0.42 -11.64 -27.69
C HIS A 201 -0.38 -12.59 -28.60
N PRO A 202 -0.45 -12.31 -29.93
CA PRO A 202 -1.22 -13.13 -30.86
C PRO A 202 -0.70 -14.57 -30.98
N ALA A 203 0.63 -14.74 -31.00
CA ALA A 203 1.32 -16.02 -31.10
C ALA A 203 2.49 -16.08 -30.10
N PRO A 204 2.24 -16.27 -28.80
CA PRO A 204 3.28 -16.22 -27.79
C PRO A 204 4.32 -17.33 -27.99
N PRO A 205 5.64 -17.04 -27.95
CA PRO A 205 6.67 -18.06 -28.03
C PRO A 205 6.62 -19.04 -26.86
N LEU A 206 7.23 -20.21 -27.07
CA LEU A 206 7.44 -21.21 -26.04
C LEU A 206 8.31 -20.65 -24.91
N GLY A 207 7.99 -20.99 -23.67
CA GLY A 207 8.77 -20.62 -22.48
C GLY A 207 7.95 -19.92 -21.42
N VAL A 208 8.64 -19.24 -20.50
CA VAL A 208 8.04 -18.61 -19.32
C VAL A 208 7.90 -17.11 -19.56
N PHE A 209 6.67 -16.63 -19.47
CA PHE A 209 6.37 -15.22 -19.26
C PHE A 209 6.29 -14.95 -17.77
N ARG A 210 6.98 -13.92 -17.28
CA ARG A 210 6.80 -13.39 -15.92
C ARG A 210 6.03 -12.08 -15.99
N ILE A 211 4.98 -11.98 -15.19
CA ILE A 211 4.09 -10.84 -15.15
C ILE A 211 4.21 -10.18 -13.78
N ASP A 212 4.76 -8.97 -13.80
CA ASP A 212 5.00 -8.14 -12.63
C ASP A 212 4.12 -6.90 -12.66
N THR A 213 3.88 -6.34 -11.47
CA THR A 213 3.32 -5.00 -11.32
C THR A 213 4.22 -4.14 -10.46
N ASN A 214 4.48 -2.92 -10.91
CA ASN A 214 5.12 -1.88 -10.10
C ASN A 214 4.03 -0.93 -9.59
N TYR A 215 4.08 -0.56 -8.32
CA TYR A 215 3.09 0.31 -7.71
C TYR A 215 3.70 1.60 -7.18
N TRP A 216 3.18 2.73 -7.65
CA TRP A 216 3.50 4.07 -7.15
C TRP A 216 2.21 4.82 -6.80
N PRO A 217 2.07 5.39 -5.60
CA PRO A 217 0.93 6.25 -5.29
C PRO A 217 1.08 7.57 -6.05
N GLY A 218 0.01 8.09 -6.65
CA GLY A 218 0.00 9.41 -7.31
C GLY A 218 -0.06 10.59 -6.34
N GLY A 219 -0.12 10.33 -5.02
CA GLY A 219 -0.21 11.34 -3.96
C GLY A 219 -0.08 10.73 -2.56
N ALA A 220 -1.09 10.96 -1.71
CA ALA A 220 -1.30 10.24 -0.45
C ALA A 220 -1.18 8.72 -0.64
N VAL A 221 -0.65 7.98 0.34
CA VAL A 221 -0.62 6.50 0.26
C VAL A 221 -2.06 5.99 0.13
N GLN A 222 -2.35 5.29 -0.95
CA GLN A 222 -3.62 4.57 -1.13
C GLN A 222 -3.30 3.12 -1.44
N HIS A 223 -3.54 2.22 -0.50
CA HIS A 223 -3.49 0.79 -0.82
C HIS A 223 -4.46 0.50 -1.95
N THR A 224 -4.01 -0.28 -2.92
CA THR A 224 -4.86 -0.74 -4.03
C THR A 224 -4.80 -2.24 -4.16
N LEU A 225 -5.90 -2.83 -4.60
CA LEU A 225 -5.94 -4.21 -5.05
C LEU A 225 -5.63 -4.24 -6.55
N ALA A 226 -4.44 -4.74 -6.90
CA ALA A 226 -4.16 -5.09 -8.28
C ALA A 226 -4.97 -6.33 -8.67
N ASN A 227 -5.74 -6.20 -9.73
CA ASN A 227 -6.53 -7.24 -10.35
C ASN A 227 -5.91 -7.57 -11.72
N LEU A 228 -5.29 -8.73 -11.81
CA LEU A 228 -4.71 -9.25 -13.05
C LEU A 228 -5.63 -10.31 -13.64
N ASP A 229 -6.16 -10.07 -14.82
CA ASP A 229 -6.86 -11.05 -15.64
C ASP A 229 -5.91 -11.58 -16.73
N ILE A 230 -5.57 -12.86 -16.64
CA ILE A 230 -4.79 -13.60 -17.65
C ILE A 230 -5.78 -14.44 -18.45
N ILE A 231 -5.81 -14.24 -19.76
CA ILE A 231 -6.69 -14.95 -20.69
C ILE A 231 -5.82 -15.58 -21.78
N LEU A 232 -5.99 -16.88 -21.97
CA LEU A 232 -5.32 -17.65 -23.00
C LEU A 232 -6.35 -18.07 -24.04
N ASP A 233 -5.95 -18.07 -25.32
CA ASP A 233 -6.77 -18.55 -26.45
C ASP A 233 -8.18 -17.94 -26.50
N GLU A 234 -8.31 -16.62 -26.26
CA GLU A 234 -9.63 -15.99 -26.13
C GLU A 234 -10.48 -16.14 -27.41
N GLY A 235 -11.71 -16.64 -27.24
CA GLY A 235 -12.64 -16.94 -28.32
C GLY A 235 -12.44 -18.31 -28.97
N LEU A 236 -11.54 -19.15 -28.46
CA LEU A 236 -11.31 -20.51 -28.94
C LEU A 236 -11.82 -21.57 -27.94
N PRO A 237 -12.05 -22.82 -28.38
CA PRO A 237 -12.44 -23.91 -27.47
C PRO A 237 -11.41 -24.23 -26.37
N THR A 238 -10.15 -23.81 -26.54
CA THR A 238 -9.05 -23.97 -25.59
C THR A 238 -8.92 -22.80 -24.62
N GLU A 239 -9.86 -21.85 -24.65
CA GLU A 239 -9.82 -20.66 -23.81
C GLU A 239 -9.68 -21.00 -22.31
N SER A 240 -8.74 -20.32 -21.66
CA SER A 240 -8.51 -20.43 -20.21
C SER A 240 -8.36 -19.05 -19.60
N ARG A 241 -8.95 -18.84 -18.42
CA ARG A 241 -8.90 -17.56 -17.70
C ARG A 241 -8.44 -17.76 -16.28
N ARG A 242 -7.55 -16.89 -15.80
CA ARG A 242 -7.13 -16.82 -14.40
C ARG A 242 -7.17 -15.38 -13.94
N ARG A 243 -7.95 -15.12 -12.88
CA ARG A 243 -7.88 -13.87 -12.14
C ARG A 243 -6.96 -14.02 -10.95
N VAL A 244 -6.06 -13.05 -10.78
CA VAL A 244 -5.16 -12.90 -9.64
C VAL A 244 -5.46 -11.56 -8.98
N GLN A 245 -5.59 -11.56 -7.66
CA GLN A 245 -5.79 -10.36 -6.87
C GLN A 245 -4.66 -10.23 -5.86
N LYS A 246 -3.91 -9.13 -5.93
CA LYS A 246 -2.77 -8.92 -5.03
C LYS A 246 -2.83 -7.52 -4.43
N PRO A 247 -2.84 -7.38 -3.09
CA PRO A 247 -2.80 -6.08 -2.46
C PRO A 247 -1.43 -5.43 -2.69
N LEU A 248 -1.46 -4.19 -3.15
CA LEU A 248 -0.32 -3.30 -3.32
C LEU A 248 -0.44 -2.15 -2.32
N ALA A 249 0.59 -1.98 -1.51
CA ALA A 249 0.57 -1.10 -0.35
C ALA A 249 1.85 -0.27 -0.18
N ARG A 250 2.97 -0.72 -0.76
CA ARG A 250 4.27 -0.06 -0.58
C ARG A 250 4.68 0.70 -1.83
N PRO A 251 4.83 2.03 -1.77
CA PRO A 251 5.29 2.80 -2.91
C PRO A 251 6.64 2.33 -3.46
N GLY A 252 6.73 2.17 -4.78
CA GLY A 252 7.87 1.59 -5.47
C GLY A 252 7.99 0.07 -5.36
N GLU A 253 6.98 -0.64 -4.83
CA GLU A 253 7.05 -2.10 -4.78
C GLU A 253 6.75 -2.73 -6.14
N THR A 254 7.68 -3.56 -6.59
CA THR A 254 7.47 -4.47 -7.72
C THR A 254 7.09 -5.85 -7.18
N LYS A 255 5.94 -6.39 -7.59
CA LYS A 255 5.50 -7.74 -7.25
C LYS A 255 5.26 -8.58 -8.49
N THR A 256 5.80 -9.78 -8.48
CA THR A 256 5.39 -10.82 -9.44
C THR A 256 3.98 -11.29 -9.11
N LEU A 257 3.09 -11.14 -10.08
CA LEU A 257 1.69 -11.53 -9.98
C LEU A 257 1.48 -12.95 -10.50
N ALA A 258 2.13 -13.33 -11.60
CA ALA A 258 2.02 -14.66 -12.17
C ALA A 258 3.20 -15.01 -13.09
N TYR A 259 3.41 -16.31 -13.26
CA TYR A 259 4.20 -16.89 -14.34
C TYR A 259 3.26 -17.65 -15.29
N VAL A 260 3.42 -17.45 -16.59
CA VAL A 260 2.66 -18.16 -17.64
C VAL A 260 3.63 -18.97 -18.48
N VAL A 261 3.45 -20.28 -18.51
CA VAL A 261 4.29 -21.21 -19.28
C VAL A 261 3.58 -21.60 -20.56
N ILE A 262 4.10 -21.12 -21.69
CA ILE A 262 3.68 -21.55 -23.02
C ILE A 262 4.45 -22.82 -23.39
N GLN A 263 3.72 -23.88 -23.70
CA GLN A 263 4.26 -25.22 -23.90
C GLN A 263 4.22 -25.64 -25.37
N ASP A 264 5.09 -26.58 -25.73
CA ASP A 264 5.12 -27.18 -27.06
C ASP A 264 3.91 -28.11 -27.30
N ASN A 265 3.71 -28.55 -28.55
CA ASN A 265 2.79 -29.61 -28.96
C ASN A 265 1.32 -29.38 -28.59
N ARG A 266 0.86 -28.12 -28.61
CA ARG A 266 -0.53 -27.72 -28.31
C ARG A 266 -1.00 -28.14 -26.91
N GLN A 267 -0.09 -28.32 -25.97
CA GLN A 267 -0.46 -28.51 -24.57
C GLN A 267 -1.02 -27.19 -24.02
N PRO A 268 -2.07 -27.23 -23.17
CA PRO A 268 -2.60 -26.02 -22.53
C PRO A 268 -1.49 -25.29 -21.76
N ALA A 269 -1.42 -23.96 -21.88
CA ALA A 269 -0.45 -23.20 -21.10
C ALA A 269 -0.72 -23.35 -19.59
N LYS A 270 0.34 -23.33 -18.79
CA LYS A 270 0.25 -23.40 -17.31
C LYS A 270 0.33 -21.99 -16.75
N ILE A 271 -0.43 -21.71 -15.70
CA ILE A 271 -0.34 -20.46 -14.95
C ILE A 271 0.04 -20.82 -13.51
N TYR A 272 1.06 -20.16 -12.98
CA TYR A 272 1.47 -20.28 -11.59
C TYR A 272 1.44 -18.91 -10.93
N VAL A 273 0.77 -18.82 -9.78
CA VAL A 273 0.53 -17.58 -9.04
C VAL A 273 1.25 -17.65 -7.69
N PRO A 274 2.40 -16.98 -7.53
CA PRO A 274 3.17 -17.00 -6.29
C PRO A 274 2.34 -16.54 -5.08
N GLY A 275 2.31 -17.38 -4.04
CA GLY A 275 1.57 -17.12 -2.80
C GLY A 275 0.09 -17.48 -2.84
N GLN A 276 -0.46 -17.82 -4.01
CA GLN A 276 -1.82 -18.38 -4.14
C GLN A 276 -1.78 -19.87 -4.46
N ASP A 277 -0.90 -20.29 -5.36
CA ASP A 277 -0.70 -21.70 -5.70
C ASP A 277 0.36 -22.32 -4.78
N ALA A 278 0.25 -23.61 -4.48
CA ALA A 278 1.21 -24.27 -3.60
C ALA A 278 2.56 -24.44 -4.31
N GLU A 279 3.66 -24.23 -3.59
CA GLU A 279 5.02 -24.27 -4.16
C GLU A 279 5.38 -25.62 -4.80
N ARG A 280 4.83 -26.72 -4.26
CA ARG A 280 4.99 -28.07 -4.83
C ARG A 280 4.40 -28.19 -6.25
N ASP A 281 3.38 -27.39 -6.56
CA ASP A 281 2.67 -27.38 -7.84
C ASP A 281 3.32 -26.44 -8.86
N MET A 282 4.39 -25.73 -8.46
CA MET A 282 5.15 -24.85 -9.35
C MET A 282 5.75 -25.65 -10.53
N PRO A 283 5.46 -25.26 -11.80
CA PRO A 283 6.02 -25.92 -12.97
C PRO A 283 7.54 -25.93 -12.98
N ILE A 284 8.16 -26.97 -13.54
CA ILE A 284 9.62 -27.09 -13.59
C ILE A 284 10.25 -25.96 -14.40
N GLU A 285 9.56 -25.51 -15.44
CA GLU A 285 9.97 -24.39 -16.29
C GLU A 285 10.09 -23.09 -15.48
N VAL A 286 9.15 -22.86 -14.55
CA VAL A 286 9.18 -21.71 -13.63
C VAL A 286 10.31 -21.84 -12.62
N LYS A 287 10.54 -23.05 -12.07
CA LYS A 287 11.66 -23.31 -11.15
C LYS A 287 13.01 -23.02 -11.79
N GLU A 288 13.20 -23.44 -13.03
CA GLU A 288 14.45 -23.16 -13.77
C GLU A 288 14.57 -21.69 -14.17
N TYR A 289 13.46 -21.03 -14.51
CA TYR A 289 13.44 -19.60 -14.80
C TYR A 289 13.86 -18.76 -13.59
N ILE A 290 13.28 -19.02 -12.41
CA ILE A 290 13.55 -18.24 -11.18
C ILE A 290 15.04 -18.26 -10.81
N LYS A 291 15.78 -19.34 -11.10
CA LYS A 291 17.23 -19.40 -10.84
C LYS A 291 18.05 -18.36 -11.60
N HIS A 292 17.51 -17.84 -12.71
CA HIS A 292 18.20 -16.91 -13.61
C HIS A 292 17.31 -15.72 -13.97
N GLU A 293 16.26 -15.45 -13.19
CA GLU A 293 15.28 -14.43 -13.57
C GLU A 293 15.93 -13.04 -13.59
N PRO A 294 15.55 -12.16 -14.53
CA PRO A 294 15.98 -10.77 -14.50
C PRO A 294 15.56 -10.10 -13.19
N LYS A 295 16.43 -9.23 -12.66
CA LYS A 295 16.14 -8.43 -11.47
C LYS A 295 14.88 -7.58 -11.71
N ARG A 296 14.10 -7.35 -10.65
CA ARG A 296 12.97 -6.42 -10.71
C ARG A 296 13.50 -5.00 -10.88
N GLU A 297 12.74 -4.17 -11.57
CA GLU A 297 12.98 -2.73 -11.55
C GLU A 297 12.85 -2.23 -10.10
N GLY A 298 13.88 -1.52 -9.63
CA GLY A 298 14.00 -1.05 -8.24
C GLY A 298 14.73 -2.00 -7.27
N GLU A 299 15.08 -3.23 -7.66
CA GLU A 299 15.98 -4.10 -6.88
C GLU A 299 17.44 -3.67 -7.10
N ALA A 300 17.91 -2.65 -6.37
CA ALA A 300 19.33 -2.30 -6.30
C ALA A 300 20.15 -3.37 -5.55
N GLU A 301 21.45 -3.46 -5.85
CA GLU A 301 22.44 -4.32 -5.17
C GLU A 301 22.81 -3.77 -3.78
N ASP A 302 21.81 -3.49 -2.95
CA ASP A 302 22.11 -2.83 -1.68
C ASP A 302 22.47 -3.87 -0.62
N SER A 303 23.69 -3.76 -0.11
CA SER A 303 24.16 -4.53 1.05
C SER A 303 23.32 -4.21 2.30
N ALA A 304 23.34 -5.06 3.33
CA ALA A 304 22.64 -4.79 4.60
C ALA A 304 23.07 -3.46 5.28
N GLU A 305 24.25 -2.92 4.92
CA GLU A 305 24.73 -1.60 5.33
C GLU A 305 24.08 -0.44 4.53
N GLU A 306 23.72 -0.64 3.25
CA GLU A 306 22.97 0.33 2.44
C GLU A 306 21.45 0.32 2.77
N LEU A 307 20.89 -0.83 3.14
CA LEU A 307 19.49 -0.95 3.57
C LEU A 307 19.23 -0.35 4.96
N GLY A 308 20.28 -0.01 5.71
CA GLY A 308 20.20 0.65 7.01
C GLY A 308 19.44 -0.17 8.05
N TYR A 309 19.64 -1.48 8.10
CA TYR A 309 19.05 -2.35 9.13
C TYR A 309 19.77 -2.17 10.47
N LEU A 310 19.04 -2.40 11.55
CA LEU A 310 19.61 -2.44 12.90
C LEU A 310 20.51 -3.68 13.07
N PRO A 311 21.66 -3.54 13.76
CA PRO A 311 22.44 -4.67 14.20
C PRO A 311 21.59 -5.67 15.00
N PRO A 312 21.85 -6.99 14.95
CA PRO A 312 21.00 -7.99 15.61
C PRO A 312 20.73 -7.73 17.10
N GLN A 313 21.74 -7.27 17.84
CA GLN A 313 21.60 -6.94 19.25
C GLN A 313 20.68 -5.73 19.48
N ASP A 314 20.78 -4.71 18.64
CA ASP A 314 19.92 -3.52 18.70
C ASP A 314 18.50 -3.84 18.23
N ALA A 315 18.33 -4.75 17.27
CA ALA A 315 17.04 -5.27 16.84
C ALA A 315 16.31 -6.00 18.00
N GLU A 316 17.00 -6.86 18.74
CA GLU A 316 16.44 -7.53 19.91
C GLU A 316 16.09 -6.55 21.03
N ALA A 317 17.01 -5.61 21.33
CA ALA A 317 16.77 -4.55 22.31
C ALA A 317 15.57 -3.67 21.91
N LEU A 318 15.44 -3.31 20.63
CA LEU A 318 14.30 -2.55 20.11
C LEU A 318 13.00 -3.30 20.36
N ARG A 319 12.92 -4.57 19.95
CA ARG A 319 11.73 -5.42 20.09
C ARG A 319 11.27 -5.47 21.54
N GLN A 320 12.20 -5.66 22.48
CA GLN A 320 11.91 -5.67 23.91
C GLN A 320 11.41 -4.31 24.42
N VAL A 321 12.13 -3.23 24.13
CA VAL A 321 11.80 -1.90 24.67
C VAL A 321 10.47 -1.40 24.11
N VAL A 322 10.19 -1.63 22.83
CA VAL A 322 8.91 -1.27 22.21
C VAL A 322 7.75 -1.90 22.97
N THR A 323 7.82 -3.21 23.25
CA THR A 323 6.75 -3.92 23.95
C THR A 323 6.64 -3.49 25.41
N ASP A 324 7.77 -3.31 26.10
CA ASP A 324 7.78 -2.87 27.49
C ASP A 324 7.20 -1.47 27.64
N VAL A 325 7.59 -0.53 26.77
CA VAL A 325 7.06 0.85 26.77
C VAL A 325 5.55 0.85 26.51
N ALA A 326 5.08 0.06 25.55
CA ALA A 326 3.65 -0.07 25.26
C ALA A 326 2.87 -0.62 26.45
N LEU A 327 3.37 -1.68 27.10
CA LEU A 327 2.77 -2.27 28.31
C LEU A 327 2.74 -1.28 29.49
N LEU A 328 3.76 -0.43 29.64
CA LEU A 328 3.76 0.64 30.65
C LEU A 328 2.63 1.65 30.43
N GLN A 329 2.28 1.94 29.17
CA GLN A 329 1.21 2.89 28.86
C GLN A 329 -0.18 2.37 29.28
N ALA A 330 -0.37 1.05 29.30
CA ALA A 330 -1.60 0.44 29.83
C ALA A 330 -1.76 0.62 31.35
N ARG A 331 -0.66 0.81 32.08
CA ARG A 331 -0.69 1.05 33.55
C ARG A 331 -0.91 2.52 33.87
N LYS A 332 -0.11 3.39 33.24
CA LYS A 332 -0.16 4.83 33.43
C LYS A 332 0.41 5.51 32.21
N LEU A 333 -0.41 6.33 31.56
CA LEU A 333 0.04 7.14 30.43
C LEU A 333 1.19 8.07 30.84
N SER A 334 2.28 8.00 30.09
CA SER A 334 3.44 8.84 30.31
C SER A 334 3.10 10.31 30.00
N PRO A 335 3.56 11.28 30.81
CA PRO A 335 3.48 12.70 30.46
C PRO A 335 4.34 13.06 29.24
N LEU A 336 5.23 12.17 28.79
CA LEU A 336 6.00 12.34 27.56
C LEU A 336 5.19 11.98 26.30
N TRP A 337 4.05 11.30 26.45
CA TRP A 337 3.18 10.97 25.34
C TRP A 337 2.17 12.10 25.12
N GLU A 338 2.43 12.89 24.08
CA GLU A 338 1.61 14.03 23.65
C GLU A 338 0.11 13.67 23.60
N PRO A 339 -0.75 14.33 24.38
CA PRO A 339 -2.20 14.08 24.40
C PRO A 339 -2.86 13.98 23.04
N LYS A 340 -2.50 14.85 22.08
CA LYS A 340 -3.07 14.85 20.72
C LYS A 340 -2.64 13.67 19.84
N GLN A 341 -1.68 12.85 20.30
CA GLN A 341 -1.24 11.65 19.61
C GLN A 341 -1.58 10.38 20.40
N ARG A 342 -2.55 10.43 21.31
CA ARG A 342 -3.00 9.25 22.07
C ARG A 342 -4.05 8.51 21.27
N ASP A 343 -3.57 7.88 20.21
CA ASP A 343 -4.33 7.05 19.28
C ASP A 343 -3.58 5.71 19.04
N CYS A 344 -4.14 4.85 18.18
CA CYS A 344 -3.54 3.53 17.93
C CYS A 344 -2.17 3.61 17.24
N ALA A 345 -2.02 4.47 16.23
CA ALA A 345 -0.74 4.73 15.59
C ALA A 345 0.21 5.51 16.51
N GLY A 346 -0.34 6.35 17.37
CA GLY A 346 0.36 7.13 18.37
C GLY A 346 1.06 6.28 19.42
N LEU A 347 0.44 5.18 19.86
CA LEU A 347 1.08 4.22 20.75
C LEU A 347 2.30 3.59 20.08
N VAL A 348 2.18 3.18 18.81
CA VAL A 348 3.30 2.66 18.01
C VAL A 348 4.39 3.71 17.87
N ARG A 349 4.03 4.93 17.46
CA ARG A 349 4.96 6.06 17.32
C ARG A 349 5.72 6.33 18.61
N PHE A 350 5.00 6.37 19.73
CA PHE A 350 5.57 6.65 21.05
C PHE A 350 6.52 5.54 21.49
N ALA A 351 6.14 4.26 21.34
CA ALA A 351 6.95 3.12 21.74
C ALA A 351 8.26 3.03 20.95
N TYR A 352 8.20 3.09 19.62
CA TYR A 352 9.37 3.03 18.75
C TYR A 352 10.31 4.23 18.92
N ARG A 353 9.76 5.46 19.04
CA ARG A 353 10.58 6.64 19.32
C ARG A 353 11.30 6.51 20.67
N THR A 354 10.57 6.09 21.71
CA THR A 354 11.12 5.89 23.05
C THR A 354 12.22 4.82 23.08
N ALA A 355 12.13 3.82 22.19
CA ALA A 355 13.16 2.79 22.09
C ALA A 355 14.48 3.32 21.51
N LEU A 356 14.43 4.20 20.50
CA LEU A 356 15.63 4.76 19.86
C LEU A 356 16.31 5.87 20.67
N GLU A 357 15.54 6.55 21.51
CA GLU A 357 16.03 7.67 22.32
C GLU A 357 17.12 7.25 23.32
N PRO A 358 18.09 8.14 23.60
CA PRO A 358 19.08 7.88 24.64
C PRO A 358 18.43 7.56 25.99
N ARG A 359 18.96 6.56 26.69
CA ARG A 359 18.45 6.17 28.01
C ARG A 359 18.98 7.13 29.07
N ASP A 360 18.15 8.09 29.49
CA ASP A 360 18.44 9.01 30.58
C ASP A 360 17.57 8.73 31.82
N ALA A 361 18.10 9.00 33.01
CA ALA A 361 17.44 8.68 34.29
C ALA A 361 16.17 9.51 34.52
N ALA A 362 16.15 10.78 34.12
CA ALA A 362 15.02 11.69 34.32
C ALA A 362 13.81 11.28 33.44
N ARG A 363 14.07 10.84 32.21
CA ARG A 363 13.10 10.33 31.25
C ARG A 363 12.61 8.95 31.63
N THR A 364 13.50 8.07 32.07
CA THR A 364 13.13 6.75 32.61
C THR A 364 12.15 6.89 33.78
N ALA A 365 12.36 7.87 34.66
CA ALA A 365 11.41 8.19 35.73
C ALA A 365 10.06 8.70 35.18
N LYS A 366 10.07 9.59 34.19
CA LYS A 366 8.84 10.09 33.54
C LYS A 366 8.07 9.01 32.78
N LEU A 367 8.75 8.02 32.20
CA LEU A 367 8.15 6.85 31.54
C LEU A 367 7.45 5.91 32.53
N GLY A 368 7.69 6.05 33.84
CA GLY A 368 7.08 5.21 34.87
C GLY A 368 7.66 3.79 34.92
N VAL A 369 8.92 3.61 34.49
CA VAL A 369 9.59 2.31 34.48
C VAL A 369 9.80 1.82 35.92
N PRO A 370 9.27 0.64 36.30
CA PRO A 370 9.52 0.07 37.62
C PRO A 370 11.00 -0.21 37.85
N ALA A 371 11.49 -0.05 39.09
CA ALA A 371 12.92 -0.21 39.41
C ALA A 371 13.51 -1.58 39.04
N LYS A 372 12.70 -2.63 38.94
CA LYS A 372 13.12 -3.99 38.55
C LYS A 372 13.07 -4.25 37.04
N LEU A 373 12.44 -3.37 36.26
CA LEU A 373 12.35 -3.51 34.81
C LEU A 373 13.55 -2.81 34.18
N MET A 374 14.42 -3.57 33.53
CA MET A 374 15.54 -3.03 32.78
C MET A 374 15.11 -2.83 31.32
N LEU A 375 15.13 -1.58 30.86
CA LEU A 375 14.96 -1.26 29.45
C LEU A 375 16.34 -1.14 28.80
N PRO A 376 16.77 -2.08 27.93
CA PRO A 376 18.04 -1.95 27.24
C PRO A 376 18.09 -0.63 26.43
N ALA A 377 19.29 -0.12 26.22
CA ALA A 377 19.53 1.06 25.40
C ALA A 377 20.07 0.62 24.04
N LEU A 378 19.55 1.23 22.97
CA LEU A 378 20.08 1.01 21.63
C LEU A 378 21.39 1.78 21.43
N SER A 379 22.29 1.21 20.64
CA SER A 379 23.58 1.77 20.31
C SER A 379 23.48 3.09 19.52
N GLU A 380 24.57 3.86 19.44
CA GLU A 380 24.61 5.01 18.54
C GLU A 380 24.54 4.62 17.06
N LEU A 381 25.02 3.42 16.71
CA LEU A 381 24.96 2.90 15.36
C LEU A 381 23.50 2.70 14.91
N ALA A 382 22.66 2.15 15.79
CA ALA A 382 21.22 2.01 15.54
C ALA A 382 20.52 3.36 15.24
N ARG A 383 20.94 4.44 15.91
CA ARG A 383 20.41 5.79 15.63
C ARG A 383 20.91 6.33 14.29
N LYS A 384 22.19 6.12 13.97
CA LYS A 384 22.78 6.53 12.68
C LYS A 384 22.18 5.77 11.48
N ALA A 385 21.69 4.55 11.70
CA ALA A 385 20.97 3.78 10.68
C ALA A 385 19.59 4.39 10.31
N VAL A 386 19.10 5.36 11.07
CA VAL A 386 17.87 6.11 10.74
C VAL A 386 18.25 7.40 10.01
N PRO A 387 17.93 7.55 8.71
CA PRO A 387 18.50 8.60 7.84
C PRO A 387 18.39 10.03 8.38
N ASP A 388 17.20 10.42 8.86
CA ASP A 388 16.92 11.78 9.33
C ASP A 388 16.64 11.84 10.84
N TYR A 389 17.25 10.98 11.65
CA TYR A 389 17.03 10.97 13.10
C TYR A 389 17.16 12.40 13.69
N PRO A 390 16.18 12.92 14.47
CA PRO A 390 15.09 12.19 15.14
C PRO A 390 13.74 12.11 14.37
N GLN A 391 13.72 12.41 13.07
CA GLN A 391 12.60 12.13 12.18
C GLN A 391 12.66 10.66 11.74
N ILE A 392 12.02 9.79 12.54
CA ILE A 392 12.16 8.33 12.37
C ILE A 392 11.15 7.72 11.39
N TRP A 393 10.16 8.50 10.94
CA TRP A 393 9.09 8.01 10.07
C TRP A 393 9.27 8.53 8.67
N GLN A 394 9.36 7.64 7.69
CA GLN A 394 9.19 8.02 6.30
C GLN A 394 7.72 8.37 6.05
N THR A 395 7.49 9.49 5.37
CA THR A 395 6.16 10.11 5.18
C THR A 395 5.84 10.38 3.71
N GLY A 396 6.71 9.96 2.80
CA GLY A 396 6.56 10.13 1.36
C GLY A 396 7.91 10.19 0.66
N PHE A 397 7.88 10.68 -0.56
CA PHE A 397 9.07 10.98 -1.36
C PHE A 397 9.05 12.45 -1.79
N ASN A 398 10.23 13.00 -2.06
CA ASN A 398 10.42 14.31 -2.68
C ASN A 398 11.51 14.17 -3.76
N ASN A 399 11.16 14.39 -5.03
CA ASN A 399 12.07 14.21 -6.18
C ASN A 399 12.81 12.86 -6.17
N GLY A 400 12.09 11.77 -5.84
CA GLY A 400 12.65 10.41 -5.77
C GLY A 400 13.42 10.08 -4.48
N GLN A 401 13.64 11.04 -3.57
CA GLN A 401 14.27 10.78 -2.28
C GLN A 401 13.24 10.60 -1.16
N ALA A 402 13.47 9.64 -0.26
CA ALA A 402 12.58 9.42 0.89
C ALA A 402 12.53 10.66 1.79
N ARG A 403 11.32 11.10 2.14
CA ARG A 403 11.08 12.23 3.04
C ARG A 403 10.69 11.73 4.41
N TYR A 404 11.40 12.18 5.45
CA TYR A 404 11.13 11.79 6.83
C TYR A 404 10.42 12.89 7.63
N GLY A 405 9.72 12.48 8.68
CA GLY A 405 9.00 13.36 9.59
C GLY A 405 8.90 12.79 11.00
N HIS A 406 8.45 13.63 11.93
CA HIS A 406 8.21 13.23 13.32
C HIS A 406 6.88 12.49 13.51
N PHE A 407 5.97 12.58 12.55
CA PHE A 407 4.62 12.02 12.62
C PHE A 407 4.30 11.20 11.36
N ALA A 408 3.58 10.09 11.55
CA ALA A 408 3.03 9.24 10.50
C ALA A 408 1.77 8.57 11.05
N ASP A 409 0.60 8.77 10.43
CA ASP A 409 -0.65 8.11 10.81
C ASP A 409 -0.61 6.60 10.55
N ALA A 410 -1.68 5.88 10.89
CA ALA A 410 -1.71 4.41 10.76
C ALA A 410 -1.43 3.94 9.33
N GLU A 411 -2.00 4.64 8.34
CA GLU A 411 -1.80 4.39 6.91
C GLU A 411 -0.35 4.65 6.49
N THR A 412 0.22 5.78 6.89
CA THR A 412 1.62 6.15 6.61
C THR A 412 2.61 5.16 7.26
N LEU A 413 2.31 4.67 8.47
CA LEU A 413 3.14 3.68 9.16
C LEU A 413 3.20 2.37 8.38
N ILE A 414 2.05 1.81 7.99
CA ILE A 414 2.01 0.52 7.28
C ILE A 414 2.40 0.63 5.80
N GLY A 415 2.30 1.83 5.21
CA GLY A 415 2.71 2.09 3.82
C GLY A 415 4.22 2.27 3.63
N TYR A 416 4.91 2.94 4.57
CA TYR A 416 6.34 3.26 4.42
C TYR A 416 7.26 2.65 5.48
N ASN A 417 6.75 2.39 6.68
CA ASN A 417 7.61 2.15 7.84
C ASN A 417 7.58 0.71 8.34
N PHE A 418 6.51 -0.02 8.02
CA PHE A 418 6.33 -1.42 8.39
C PHE A 418 6.04 -2.27 7.15
N ARG A 419 6.56 -3.50 7.14
CA ARG A 419 6.39 -4.46 6.04
C ARG A 419 5.58 -5.66 6.50
N LEU A 420 4.63 -6.10 5.68
CA LEU A 420 3.95 -7.39 5.87
C LEU A 420 5.00 -8.51 6.02
N LYS A 421 4.91 -9.23 7.13
CA LYS A 421 5.74 -10.38 7.50
C LYS A 421 5.03 -11.70 7.20
N SER A 422 3.76 -11.82 7.60
CA SER A 422 2.92 -13.00 7.37
C SER A 422 1.44 -12.67 7.62
N ARG A 423 0.51 -13.45 7.04
CA ARG A 423 -0.90 -13.45 7.47
C ARG A 423 -1.17 -14.45 8.60
N ASP A 424 -0.21 -15.32 8.90
CA ASP A 424 -0.26 -16.22 10.04
C ASP A 424 0.25 -15.52 11.30
N LEU A 425 -0.60 -15.44 12.32
CA LEU A 425 -0.27 -14.87 13.62
C LEU A 425 0.89 -15.60 14.30
N ALA A 426 1.10 -16.89 14.03
CA ALA A 426 2.18 -17.67 14.63
C ALA A 426 3.57 -17.13 14.26
N ALA A 427 3.70 -16.35 13.18
CA ALA A 427 4.94 -15.69 12.78
C ALA A 427 5.25 -14.41 13.57
N ALA A 428 4.34 -13.93 14.41
CA ALA A 428 4.49 -12.68 15.15
C ALA A 428 5.59 -12.77 16.23
N GLN A 429 6.37 -11.71 16.32
CA GLN A 429 7.38 -11.50 17.35
C GLN A 429 7.14 -10.18 18.08
N SER A 430 7.74 -10.06 19.26
CA SER A 430 7.67 -8.82 20.05
C SER A 430 8.02 -7.60 19.20
N GLY A 431 7.17 -6.58 19.25
CA GLY A 431 7.30 -5.34 18.49
C GLY A 431 6.64 -5.36 17.11
N ASP A 432 6.25 -6.52 16.58
CA ASP A 432 5.48 -6.60 15.34
C ASP A 432 4.06 -6.03 15.55
N LEU A 433 3.47 -5.52 14.47
CA LEU A 433 2.12 -4.98 14.45
C LEU A 433 1.13 -6.02 13.93
N LEU A 434 -0.01 -6.15 14.60
CA LEU A 434 -1.22 -6.74 14.03
C LEU A 434 -2.03 -5.61 13.39
N VAL A 435 -2.20 -5.68 12.07
CA VAL A 435 -2.83 -4.61 11.28
C VAL A 435 -4.23 -5.03 10.85
N TYR A 436 -5.20 -4.17 11.13
CA TYR A 436 -6.60 -4.35 10.71
C TYR A 436 -7.08 -3.20 9.85
N GLN A 437 -7.97 -3.49 8.90
CA GLN A 437 -8.73 -2.49 8.16
C GLN A 437 -10.14 -2.36 8.76
N LYS A 438 -10.53 -1.17 9.19
CA LYS A 438 -11.87 -0.90 9.73
C LYS A 438 -12.85 -0.62 8.58
N PRO A 439 -14.09 -1.15 8.63
CA PRO A 439 -15.13 -0.73 7.71
C PRO A 439 -15.48 0.76 7.94
N LEU A 440 -15.17 1.60 6.95
CA LEU A 440 -15.77 2.86 6.45
C LEU A 440 -16.44 3.90 7.38
N VAL A 441 -16.34 3.80 8.71
CA VAL A 441 -17.06 4.73 9.62
C VAL A 441 -16.17 5.84 10.18
N ASN A 442 -14.84 5.74 10.06
CA ASN A 442 -13.91 6.71 10.65
C ASN A 442 -12.82 7.16 9.67
N ASP A 443 -12.41 8.41 9.86
CA ASP A 443 -11.21 9.12 9.39
C ASP A 443 -9.87 8.34 9.42
N GLU A 444 -9.78 7.23 10.16
CA GLU A 444 -8.61 6.36 10.21
C GLU A 444 -9.00 4.93 9.78
N PRO A 445 -8.69 4.54 8.52
CA PRO A 445 -9.14 3.26 7.96
C PRO A 445 -8.41 2.04 8.55
N TYR A 446 -7.32 2.25 9.30
CA TYR A 446 -6.51 1.18 9.87
C TYR A 446 -6.48 1.21 11.40
N HIS A 447 -6.38 0.02 11.99
CA HIS A 447 -6.13 -0.16 13.42
C HIS A 447 -4.85 -0.95 13.63
N LEU A 448 -4.00 -0.46 14.53
CA LEU A 448 -2.71 -1.08 14.83
C LEU A 448 -2.71 -1.60 16.26
N MET A 449 -2.28 -2.85 16.44
CA MET A 449 -2.00 -3.44 17.75
C MET A 449 -0.56 -3.93 17.79
N LEU A 450 0.13 -3.78 18.92
CA LEU A 450 1.49 -4.28 19.14
C LEU A 450 1.45 -5.69 19.71
N PHE A 451 2.16 -6.62 19.08
CA PHE A 451 2.37 -7.96 19.62
C PHE A 451 3.51 -7.95 20.65
N ALA A 452 3.26 -8.51 21.82
CA ALA A 452 4.22 -8.66 22.91
C ALA A 452 4.37 -10.15 23.27
N GLY A 453 5.35 -10.79 22.64
CA GLY A 453 5.67 -12.21 22.84
C GLY A 453 6.53 -12.44 24.10
N GLY A 454 6.70 -13.71 24.47
CA GLY A 454 7.56 -14.11 25.60
C GLY A 454 6.88 -14.09 26.97
N HIS A 455 5.58 -13.76 27.01
CA HIS A 455 4.72 -14.01 28.16
C HIS A 455 4.02 -15.37 28.02
N PRO A 456 3.63 -16.05 29.12
CA PRO A 456 3.00 -17.37 29.06
C PRO A 456 1.77 -17.47 28.15
N GLN A 457 1.10 -16.34 27.90
CA GLN A 457 -0.11 -16.26 27.10
C GLN A 457 0.06 -15.52 25.77
N ASN A 458 1.24 -14.92 25.51
CA ASN A 458 1.47 -13.86 24.51
C ASN A 458 0.44 -12.73 24.58
N LEU A 459 0.88 -11.48 24.56
CA LEU A 459 0.00 -10.33 24.76
C LEU A 459 -0.12 -9.50 23.49
N VAL A 460 -1.23 -8.78 23.39
CA VAL A 460 -1.47 -7.76 22.38
C VAL A 460 -1.84 -6.47 23.09
N VAL A 461 -1.15 -5.39 22.74
CA VAL A 461 -1.28 -4.07 23.36
C VAL A 461 -1.74 -3.07 22.33
N TYR A 462 -2.81 -2.32 22.60
CA TYR A 462 -3.36 -1.38 21.63
C TYR A 462 -4.08 -0.22 22.31
N HIS A 463 -4.14 0.93 21.66
CA HIS A 463 -5.03 2.01 22.07
C HIS A 463 -6.42 1.74 21.50
N ASN A 464 -7.50 1.88 22.27
CA ASN A 464 -8.86 1.54 21.82
C ASN A 464 -9.46 2.48 20.75
N GLY A 465 -8.75 3.57 20.42
CA GLY A 465 -9.17 4.55 19.40
C GLY A 465 -10.27 5.51 19.85
N ALA A 466 -10.71 5.44 21.10
CA ALA A 466 -11.62 6.43 21.69
C ALA A 466 -10.87 7.73 22.01
N GLN A 467 -11.61 8.84 22.12
CA GLN A 467 -11.08 10.15 22.52
C GLN A 467 -11.59 10.53 23.92
N GLY A 468 -10.89 11.45 24.59
CA GLY A 468 -11.32 11.96 25.89
C GLY A 468 -11.22 10.93 27.02
N ALA A 469 -12.22 10.90 27.91
CA ALA A 469 -12.20 10.08 29.12
C ALA A 469 -12.23 8.56 28.86
N GLU A 470 -12.74 8.14 27.70
CA GLU A 470 -12.85 6.73 27.30
C GLU A 470 -11.58 6.21 26.59
N ALA A 471 -10.62 7.10 26.29
CA ALA A 471 -9.36 6.77 25.65
C ALA A 471 -8.46 5.96 26.59
N GLN A 472 -8.06 4.76 26.15
CA GLN A 472 -7.25 3.87 26.98
C GLN A 472 -6.38 2.95 26.13
N VAL A 473 -5.22 2.60 26.69
CA VAL A 473 -4.40 1.48 26.20
C VAL A 473 -4.88 0.20 26.88
N ARG A 474 -5.25 -0.78 26.06
CA ARG A 474 -5.70 -2.11 26.48
C ARG A 474 -4.61 -3.14 26.25
N VAL A 475 -4.64 -4.17 27.10
CA VAL A 475 -3.82 -5.37 26.99
C VAL A 475 -4.75 -6.56 27.00
N VAL A 476 -4.58 -7.46 26.04
CA VAL A 476 -5.38 -8.69 25.91
C VAL A 476 -4.43 -9.84 25.60
N SER A 477 -4.75 -11.05 26.07
CA SER A 477 -4.00 -12.23 25.64
C SER A 477 -4.34 -12.59 24.19
N VAL A 478 -3.41 -13.24 23.49
CA VAL A 478 -3.69 -13.75 22.13
C VAL A 478 -4.87 -14.73 22.14
N ALA A 479 -4.99 -15.55 23.19
CA ALA A 479 -6.09 -16.50 23.34
C ALA A 479 -7.46 -15.80 23.45
N GLU A 480 -7.56 -14.74 24.25
CA GLU A 480 -8.79 -13.93 24.36
C GLU A 480 -9.08 -13.18 23.06
N LEU A 481 -8.06 -12.62 22.40
CA LEU A 481 -8.25 -11.89 21.14
C LEU A 481 -8.78 -12.82 20.03
N LEU A 482 -8.30 -14.07 19.97
CA LEU A 482 -8.82 -15.10 19.05
C LEU A 482 -10.26 -15.54 19.34
N GLN A 483 -10.77 -15.22 20.53
CA GLN A 483 -12.15 -15.47 20.98
C GLN A 483 -12.97 -14.17 21.04
N SER A 484 -12.48 -13.08 20.43
CA SER A 484 -13.20 -11.80 20.38
C SER A 484 -14.62 -11.99 19.85
N PRO A 485 -15.65 -11.42 20.53
CA PRO A 485 -17.04 -11.50 20.08
C PRO A 485 -17.28 -10.71 18.79
N ASP A 486 -16.46 -9.70 18.53
CA ASP A 486 -16.44 -8.97 17.27
C ASP A 486 -15.42 -9.62 16.33
N PRO A 487 -15.87 -10.24 15.21
CA PRO A 487 -15.00 -10.99 14.30
C PRO A 487 -14.00 -10.10 13.55
N VAL A 488 -14.22 -8.77 13.48
CA VAL A 488 -13.27 -7.83 12.87
C VAL A 488 -11.90 -7.96 13.52
N TRP A 489 -11.84 -8.15 14.84
CA TRP A 489 -10.61 -8.16 15.63
C TRP A 489 -9.95 -9.52 15.78
N VAL A 490 -10.43 -10.56 15.09
CA VAL A 490 -9.89 -11.91 15.23
C VAL A 490 -8.69 -12.08 14.27
N PRO A 491 -7.44 -12.23 14.76
CA PRO A 491 -6.22 -12.29 13.92
C PRO A 491 -6.04 -13.66 13.28
N ARG A 492 -6.90 -13.99 12.30
CA ARG A 492 -6.84 -15.22 11.50
C ARG A 492 -6.57 -14.88 10.05
N ALA A 493 -5.82 -15.73 9.35
CA ALA A 493 -5.44 -15.49 7.95
C ALA A 493 -6.67 -15.38 7.02
N GLU A 494 -7.78 -16.03 7.38
CA GLU A 494 -9.04 -16.03 6.66
C GLU A 494 -9.90 -14.77 6.95
N ASN A 495 -9.60 -14.01 8.01
CA ASN A 495 -10.34 -12.80 8.33
C ASN A 495 -9.98 -11.68 7.34
N PRO A 496 -10.92 -11.19 6.50
CA PRO A 496 -10.63 -10.16 5.51
C PRO A 496 -10.25 -8.82 6.14
N TYR A 497 -10.66 -8.56 7.39
CA TYR A 497 -10.30 -7.34 8.11
C TYR A 497 -8.90 -7.38 8.71
N PHE A 498 -8.31 -8.57 8.87
CA PHE A 498 -6.94 -8.73 9.33
C PHE A 498 -5.97 -8.74 8.14
N LEU A 499 -5.19 -7.66 8.02
CA LEU A 499 -4.24 -7.51 6.93
C LEU A 499 -2.98 -8.36 7.14
N GLY A 500 -2.63 -8.61 8.40
CA GLY A 500 -1.56 -9.53 8.78
C GLY A 500 -0.67 -8.98 9.91
N VAL A 501 0.44 -9.68 10.10
CA VAL A 501 1.56 -9.31 10.98
C VAL A 501 2.55 -8.49 10.18
N TYR A 502 2.93 -7.32 10.69
CA TYR A 502 3.86 -6.40 10.05
C TYR A 502 5.06 -6.13 10.95
N GLU A 503 6.27 -6.14 10.39
CA GLU A 503 7.51 -5.85 11.12
C GLU A 503 8.11 -4.51 10.67
N TRP A 504 8.85 -3.86 11.56
CA TRP A 504 9.43 -2.55 11.24
C TRP A 504 10.54 -2.66 10.21
N ASN A 505 10.58 -1.74 9.24
CA ASN A 505 11.45 -1.83 8.06
C ASN A 505 12.95 -1.77 8.38
N ARG A 506 13.34 -1.29 9.57
CA ARG A 506 14.73 -1.26 10.03
C ARG A 506 15.19 -2.57 10.67
N LEU A 507 14.32 -3.56 10.81
CA LEU A 507 14.73 -4.91 11.22
C LEU A 507 15.10 -5.71 9.97
N ALA A 508 16.07 -6.62 10.03
CA ALA A 508 16.37 -7.50 8.89
C ALA A 508 15.19 -8.49 8.67
N PRO A 509 14.80 -8.77 7.41
CA PRO A 509 13.76 -9.77 7.13
C PRO A 509 14.28 -11.17 7.48
N GLN A 510 13.43 -12.00 8.09
CA GLN A 510 13.82 -13.34 8.55
C GLN A 510 13.91 -14.39 7.42
N ASN A 511 13.55 -14.00 6.19
CA ASN A 511 13.59 -14.84 4.99
C ASN A 511 14.45 -14.20 3.88
N ALA A 512 15.47 -13.41 4.23
CA ALA A 512 16.42 -12.85 3.25
C ALA A 512 17.38 -13.92 2.72
#